data_AF-H1W545-F1
#
_entry.id   AF-H1W545-F1
#
_cell.length_a   1.000
_cell.length_b   1.000
_cell.length_c   1.000
_cell.angle_alpha   90.00
_cell.angle_beta   90.00
_cell.angle_gamma   90.00
#
_symmetry.space_group_name_H-M   'P 1'
#
loop_
_entity.id
_entity.type
_entity.pdbx_description
1 polymer ?
#
loop_
_entity_poly.entity_id
_entity_poly.type
_entity_poly.pdbx_seq_one_letter_code
_entity_poly.pdbx_strand_id
1 'polypeptide(L)' 'QRTSHPFFEEYGTPTNHCELERPWQITSVATPGMAGDAFWQLGDTISTGQTHNDGNTIYYGTDEWTCLVTNHVNAIG' A
#
# COMPACT_ATOMS: atom_id res chain seq x y z
N GLN A 1 29.41 -6.09 -8.22
CA GLN A 1 28.72 -5.76 -6.95
C GLN A 1 27.29 -6.24 -7.08
N ARG A 2 26.75 -6.98 -6.11
CA ARG A 2 25.30 -7.18 -6.01
C ARG A 2 24.76 -5.88 -5.42
N THR A 3 24.13 -5.04 -6.23
CA THR A 3 23.38 -3.90 -5.71
C THR A 3 22.12 -4.45 -5.06
N SER A 4 21.91 -4.14 -3.77
CA SER A 4 20.61 -4.29 -3.13
C SER A 4 19.61 -3.43 -3.89
N HIS A 5 18.45 -4.00 -4.22
CA HIS A 5 17.35 -3.21 -4.78
C HIS A 5 16.53 -2.67 -3.60
N PRO A 6 16.38 -1.34 -3.44
CA PRO A 6 15.57 -0.76 -2.36
C PRO A 6 14.14 -1.30 -2.35
N PHE A 7 13.56 -1.41 -1.16
CA PHE A 7 12.17 -1.78 -0.91
C PHE A 7 11.54 -0.69 -0.04
N PHE A 8 10.41 -0.12 -0.48
CA PHE A 8 9.69 0.90 0.26
C PHE A 8 8.75 0.22 1.26
N GLU A 9 9.32 -0.12 2.41
CA GLU A 9 8.81 -1.18 3.29
C GLU A 9 7.53 -0.82 4.08
N GLU A 10 7.34 0.43 4.47
CA GLU A 10 6.14 0.89 5.17
C GLU A 10 5.81 2.32 4.76
N TYR A 11 4.53 2.57 4.48
CA TYR A 11 3.98 3.91 4.28
C TYR A 11 2.49 3.96 4.58
N GLY A 12 2.01 5.12 5.03
CA GLY A 12 0.60 5.36 5.28
C GLY A 12 0.35 6.82 5.64
N THR A 13 -0.86 7.29 5.40
CA THR A 13 -1.38 8.53 6.00
C THR A 13 -2.54 8.21 6.93
N PRO A 14 -2.86 9.03 7.95
CA PRO A 14 -3.99 8.74 8.83
C PRO A 14 -5.35 9.23 8.25
N THR A 15 -5.31 9.91 7.11
CA THR A 15 -6.48 10.44 6.38
C THR A 15 -6.20 10.47 4.88
N ASN A 16 -7.27 10.46 4.08
CA ASN A 16 -7.21 10.63 2.62
C ASN A 16 -6.21 9.67 1.93
N HIS A 17 -6.18 8.38 2.35
CA HIS A 17 -5.19 7.40 1.93
C HIS A 17 -5.02 7.37 0.41
N CYS A 18 -6.11 7.21 -0.33
CA CYS A 18 -6.07 7.12 -1.79
C CYS A 18 -5.48 8.38 -2.46
N GLU A 19 -5.81 9.58 -1.98
CA GLU A 19 -5.31 10.82 -2.57
C GLU A 19 -3.81 11.03 -2.27
N LEU A 20 -3.37 10.69 -1.06
CA LEU A 20 -2.02 10.99 -0.58
C LEU A 20 -1.01 9.89 -0.90
N GLU A 21 -1.41 8.62 -0.83
CA GLU A 21 -0.51 7.47 -0.98
C GLU A 21 -0.38 7.01 -2.44
N ARG A 22 -1.41 7.23 -3.27
CA ARG A 22 -1.37 6.82 -4.69
C ARG A 22 -0.21 7.46 -5.47
N PRO A 23 0.13 8.75 -5.28
CA PRO A 23 1.33 9.33 -5.89
C PRO A 23 2.63 8.63 -5.46
N TRP A 24 2.72 8.10 -4.24
CA TRP A 24 3.90 7.40 -3.75
C TRP A 24 4.06 6.04 -4.43
N GLN A 25 2.96 5.30 -4.59
CA GLN A 25 2.92 4.06 -5.36
C GLN A 25 3.37 4.25 -6.82
N ILE A 26 2.86 5.30 -7.47
CA ILE A 26 3.27 5.67 -8.85
C ILE A 26 4.77 5.96 -8.88
N THR A 27 5.28 6.68 -7.89
CA THR A 27 6.71 7.00 -7.78
C THR A 27 7.55 5.75 -7.57
N SER A 28 7.15 4.85 -6.66
CA SER A 28 7.81 3.57 -6.39
C SER A 28 7.96 2.75 -7.68
N VAL A 29 6.85 2.53 -8.40
CA VAL A 29 6.83 1.75 -9.65
C VAL A 29 7.68 2.39 -10.75
N ALA A 30 7.65 3.72 -10.87
CA ALA A 30 8.39 4.42 -11.92
C ALA A 30 9.89 4.59 -11.63
N THR A 31 10.37 4.30 -10.40
CA THR A 31 11.75 4.58 -10.00
C THR A 31 12.70 3.44 -10.37
N PRO A 32 13.70 3.67 -11.23
CA PRO A 32 14.69 2.65 -11.56
C PRO A 32 15.43 2.16 -10.32
N GLY A 33 15.45 0.84 -10.13
CA GLY A 33 16.12 0.20 -9.01
C GLY A 33 15.21 -0.10 -7.81
N MET A 34 14.00 0.46 -7.73
CA MET A 34 13.02 0.07 -6.72
C MET A 34 12.51 -1.34 -6.99
N ALA A 35 12.56 -2.23 -6.00
CA ALA A 35 12.09 -3.61 -6.11
C ALA A 35 10.59 -3.76 -5.80
N GLY A 36 10.03 -2.85 -5.01
CA GLY A 36 8.64 -2.89 -4.60
C GLY A 36 8.37 -2.01 -3.40
N ASP A 37 7.11 -2.05 -2.97
CA ASP A 37 6.58 -1.28 -1.86
C ASP A 37 5.54 -2.07 -1.07
N ALA A 38 5.37 -1.74 0.20
CA ALA A 38 4.35 -2.29 1.08
C ALA A 38 3.71 -1.17 1.91
N PHE A 39 2.39 -1.00 1.77
CA PHE A 39 1.62 -0.08 2.60
C PHE A 39 1.50 -0.62 4.02
N TRP A 40 1.44 0.29 4.97
CA TRP A 40 1.14 0.02 6.36
C TRP A 40 -0.29 0.51 6.65
N GLN A 41 -1.27 -0.35 6.91
CA GLN A 41 -1.21 -1.81 7.01
C GLN A 41 -2.50 -2.47 6.53
N LEU A 42 -2.47 -3.79 6.34
CA LEU A 42 -3.64 -4.59 6.01
C LEU A 42 -4.70 -4.54 7.13
N GLY A 43 -5.93 -4.18 6.76
CA GLY A 43 -7.12 -4.41 7.56
C GLY A 43 -7.99 -5.53 6.99
N ASP A 44 -8.61 -6.31 7.87
CA ASP A 44 -9.61 -7.31 7.47
C ASP A 44 -10.70 -7.48 8.54
N THR A 45 -11.76 -8.22 8.19
CA THR A 45 -12.76 -8.72 9.14
C THR A 45 -12.58 -10.23 9.30
N ILE A 46 -12.13 -10.64 10.47
CA ILE A 46 -11.93 -12.04 10.83
C ILE A 46 -13.06 -12.52 11.76
N SER A 47 -13.05 -13.80 12.15
CA SER A 47 -14.10 -14.42 12.98
C SER A 47 -14.38 -13.72 14.32
N THR A 48 -13.43 -12.92 14.82
CA THR A 48 -13.54 -12.15 16.06
C THR A 48 -13.84 -10.66 15.85
N GLY A 49 -14.12 -10.22 14.62
CA GLY A 49 -14.38 -8.82 14.27
C GLY A 49 -13.30 -8.20 13.38
N GLN A 50 -13.27 -6.88 13.31
CA GLN A 50 -12.25 -6.15 12.56
C GLN A 50 -10.87 -6.30 13.23
N THR A 51 -9.83 -6.40 12.41
CA THR A 51 -8.44 -6.27 12.86
C THR A 51 -8.18 -4.87 13.41
N HIS A 52 -7.07 -4.71 14.16
CA HIS A 52 -6.68 -3.43 14.75
C HIS A 52 -6.60 -2.32 13.69
N ASN A 53 -7.03 -1.13 14.10
CA ASN A 53 -6.96 0.08 13.29
C ASN A 53 -6.14 1.13 14.03
N ASP A 54 -4.99 1.48 13.47
CA ASP A 54 -4.09 2.52 13.98
C ASP A 54 -4.24 3.87 13.25
N GLY A 55 -5.23 3.98 12.36
CA GLY A 55 -5.48 5.15 11.53
C GLY A 55 -4.98 5.00 10.09
N ASN A 56 -4.01 4.14 9.80
CA ASN A 56 -3.46 3.92 8.44
C ASN A 56 -3.98 2.62 7.80
N THR A 57 -4.89 1.92 8.48
CA THR A 57 -5.29 0.57 8.11
C THR A 57 -6.18 0.57 6.86
N ILE A 58 -5.74 -0.10 5.78
CA ILE A 58 -6.50 -0.26 4.54
C ILE A 58 -7.27 -1.59 4.58
N TYR A 59 -8.59 -1.51 4.78
CA TYR A 59 -9.44 -2.69 4.92
C TYR A 59 -9.78 -3.36 3.58
N TYR A 60 -9.64 -4.68 3.52
CA TYR A 60 -10.04 -5.49 2.36
C TYR A 60 -11.49 -5.20 1.92
N GLY A 61 -11.70 -5.11 0.61
CA GLY A 61 -13.02 -4.90 0.00
C GLY A 61 -13.58 -3.48 0.07
N THR A 62 -12.82 -2.50 0.56
CA THR A 62 -13.21 -1.09 0.58
C THR A 62 -12.83 -0.33 -0.71
N ASP A 63 -13.30 0.91 -0.84
CA ASP A 63 -12.90 1.80 -1.94
C ASP A 63 -11.41 2.13 -1.87
N GLU A 64 -10.85 2.30 -0.67
CA GLU A 64 -9.41 2.51 -0.46
C GLU A 64 -8.59 1.29 -0.88
N TRP A 65 -9.07 0.08 -0.58
CA TRP A 65 -8.48 -1.16 -1.08
C TRP A 65 -8.49 -1.24 -2.61
N THR A 66 -9.59 -0.84 -3.24
CA THR A 66 -9.67 -0.78 -4.70
C THR A 66 -8.63 0.20 -5.26
N CYS A 67 -8.52 1.38 -4.65
CA CYS A 67 -7.58 2.42 -5.07
C CYS A 67 -6.10 2.03 -4.88
N LEU A 68 -5.73 1.56 -3.69
CA LEU A 68 -4.34 1.39 -3.28
C LEU A 68 -3.83 -0.05 -3.43
N VAL A 69 -4.70 -1.05 -3.55
CA VAL A 69 -4.26 -2.44 -3.73
C VAL A 69 -4.64 -2.96 -5.10
N THR A 70 -5.92 -2.98 -5.43
CA THR A 70 -6.39 -3.57 -6.69
C THR A 70 -5.82 -2.82 -7.91
N ASN A 71 -5.96 -1.50 -7.94
CA ASN A 71 -5.44 -0.67 -9.02
C ASN A 71 -3.91 -0.59 -9.04
N HIS A 72 -3.24 -0.78 -7.90
CA HIS A 72 -1.78 -0.78 -7.83
C HIS A 72 -1.18 -2.05 -8.40
N VAL A 73 -1.68 -3.21 -7.97
CA VAL A 73 -1.28 -4.51 -8.54
C VAL A 73 -1.51 -4.53 -10.06
N ASN A 74 -2.68 -4.07 -10.53
CA ASN A 74 -2.98 -3.97 -11.96
C ASN A 74 -2.02 -3.05 -12.74
N ALA A 75 -1.44 -2.04 -12.08
CA ALA A 75 -0.50 -1.11 -12.71
C ALA A 75 0.93 -1.65 -12.77
N ILE A 76 1.28 -2.63 -11.93
CA ILE A 76 2.60 -3.30 -11.92
C ILE A 76 2.72 -4.31 -13.08
N GLY A 77 1.64 -5.03 -13.40
CA GLY A 77 1.59 -6.04 -14.47
C GLY A 77 1.72 -7.46 -13.96
#